data_AF-A0A929X534-F1
#
_entry.id   AF-A0A929X534-F1
#
_cell.length_a   1.000
_cell.length_b   1.000
_cell.length_c   1.000
_cell.angle_alpha   90.00
_cell.angle_beta   90.00
_cell.angle_gamma   90.00
#
_symmetry.space_group_name_H-M   'P 1'
#
loop_
_entity.id
_entity.type
_entity.pdbx_description
1 polymer ?
#
loop_
_entity_poly.entity_id
_entity_poly.type
_entity_poly.pdbx_seq_one_letter_code
_entity_poly.pdbx_strand_id
1 'polypeptide(L)'
;MKGKRRRGQENWLRKILVRHSRKVPKGMRQFHSSFRHFLFLLLGFFLLLLFYRYRFSEKLYFPGSVLQHKKIMEKEAKAEGMLSDLPVLYAIMQVESGGKLKDVMQSSESMGLPVNSLDTESSIRQGVRYYKGLKEKAEDLSLDERAVWQSYNYGSGFLDYLKNHGGAYQDRLAEDFAKEKSGGKRVPYRNPIAIAENGGYRYQYGNMFYARLIAQSIEKNREGNRVEFSIVNKILMTASGVLFLYIMLLETFMTDSESTARVFKMTVRDLRGKNLNTLLKNQGIYNGLLGIALLYGTYRPGGNMELSVVVLSMMFLVAVYGGFSSDKSILLKQGGLPFLSLLSLFLRW
;
A
#
# COMPACT_ATOMS: atom_id res chain seq x y z
N MET A 1 34.22 -50.73 -56.43
CA MET A 1 33.21 -51.53 -55.71
C MET A 1 32.54 -50.68 -54.64
N LYS A 2 31.25 -50.37 -54.85
CA LYS A 2 30.36 -49.70 -53.89
C LYS A 2 29.97 -50.70 -52.79
N GLY A 3 29.87 -50.26 -51.54
CA GLY A 3 29.07 -51.00 -50.56
C GLY A 3 29.44 -50.81 -49.10
N LYS A 4 28.46 -50.32 -48.33
CA LYS A 4 28.28 -50.45 -46.87
C LYS A 4 29.14 -49.54 -45.97
N ARG A 5 28.62 -48.34 -45.69
CA ARG A 5 28.79 -47.65 -44.38
C ARG A 5 27.72 -46.56 -44.15
N ARG A 6 26.43 -46.89 -44.31
CA ARG A 6 25.30 -46.04 -43.87
C ARG A 6 24.11 -46.91 -43.44
N ARG A 7 24.21 -47.58 -42.30
CA ARG A 7 23.07 -48.29 -41.69
C ARG A 7 23.04 -48.31 -40.15
N GLY A 8 24.00 -47.63 -39.49
CA GLY A 8 24.12 -47.61 -38.03
C GLY A 8 23.54 -46.37 -37.34
N GLN A 9 23.60 -45.19 -37.98
CA GLN A 9 23.23 -43.92 -37.32
C GLN A 9 21.73 -43.61 -37.35
N GLU A 10 21.01 -43.92 -38.43
CA GLU A 10 19.55 -43.68 -38.50
C GLU A 10 18.75 -44.53 -37.51
N ASN A 11 19.25 -45.73 -37.17
CA ASN A 11 18.59 -46.63 -36.23
C ASN A 11 18.80 -46.23 -34.76
N TRP A 12 19.87 -45.48 -34.45
CA TRP A 12 20.14 -45.00 -33.10
C TRP A 12 19.30 -43.77 -32.76
N LEU A 13 19.18 -42.81 -33.69
CA LEU A 13 18.31 -41.64 -33.53
C LEU A 13 16.82 -42.02 -33.46
N ARG A 14 16.34 -42.97 -34.28
CA ARG A 14 14.98 -43.51 -34.14
C ARG A 14 14.78 -44.23 -32.80
N LYS A 15 15.77 -44.98 -32.28
CA LYS A 15 15.67 -45.63 -30.96
C LYS A 15 15.64 -44.65 -29.78
N ILE A 16 16.28 -43.49 -29.90
CA ILE A 16 16.25 -42.43 -28.88
C ILE A 16 14.94 -41.65 -28.93
N LEU A 17 14.47 -41.29 -30.12
CA LEU A 17 13.24 -40.53 -30.31
C LEU A 17 11.98 -41.38 -30.00
N VAL A 18 12.01 -42.69 -30.26
CA VAL A 18 10.90 -43.60 -29.92
C VAL A 18 10.87 -43.98 -28.43
N ARG A 19 12.00 -43.87 -27.70
CA ARG A 19 12.01 -44.12 -26.24
C ARG A 19 11.32 -43.02 -25.43
N HIS A 20 11.11 -41.83 -26.01
CA HIS A 20 10.42 -40.71 -25.37
C HIS A 20 8.93 -40.56 -25.74
N SER A 21 8.33 -41.49 -26.50
CA SER A 21 6.86 -41.55 -26.64
C SER A 21 6.19 -42.55 -25.67
N ARG A 22 6.92 -43.00 -24.64
CA ARG A 22 6.33 -43.79 -23.56
C ARG A 22 5.39 -42.90 -22.76
N LYS A 23 4.09 -43.20 -22.86
CA LYS A 23 2.98 -42.64 -22.06
C LYS A 23 3.50 -42.14 -20.71
N VAL A 24 3.49 -40.82 -20.52
CA VAL A 24 3.89 -40.15 -19.27
C VAL A 24 3.34 -40.96 -18.08
N PRO A 25 4.18 -41.43 -17.14
CA PRO A 25 3.72 -42.21 -15.99
C PRO A 25 2.53 -41.51 -15.32
N LYS A 26 1.51 -42.25 -14.87
CA LYS A 26 0.30 -41.64 -14.26
C LYS A 26 0.66 -40.63 -13.15
N GLY A 27 1.69 -40.91 -12.35
CA GLY A 27 2.21 -39.99 -11.32
C GLY A 27 2.83 -38.70 -11.87
N MET A 28 3.54 -38.74 -13.01
CA MET A 28 4.01 -37.53 -13.68
C MET A 28 2.85 -36.73 -14.27
N ARG A 29 1.80 -37.36 -14.84
CA ARG A 29 0.61 -36.64 -15.31
C ARG A 29 -0.14 -35.95 -14.18
N GLN A 30 -0.25 -36.58 -13.02
CA GLN A 30 -0.86 -36.00 -11.84
C GLN A 30 -0.03 -34.83 -11.29
N PHE A 31 1.29 -34.95 -11.25
CA PHE A 31 2.20 -33.85 -10.90
C PHE A 31 2.06 -32.64 -11.85
N HIS A 32 2.03 -32.86 -13.16
CA HIS A 32 1.85 -31.79 -14.15
C HIS A 32 0.46 -31.13 -14.03
N SER A 33 -0.57 -31.92 -13.71
CA SER A 33 -1.91 -31.39 -13.45
C SER A 33 -1.92 -30.51 -12.19
N SER A 34 -1.45 -31.01 -11.05
CA SER A 34 -1.40 -30.25 -9.79
C SER A 34 -0.54 -28.99 -9.89
N PHE A 35 0.58 -29.05 -10.64
CA PHE A 35 1.44 -27.90 -10.90
C PHE A 35 0.74 -26.83 -11.76
N ARG A 36 -0.04 -27.22 -12.77
CA ARG A 36 -0.85 -26.29 -13.57
C ARG A 36 -1.94 -25.60 -12.76
N HIS A 37 -2.62 -26.32 -11.87
CA HIS A 37 -3.62 -25.73 -10.99
C HIS A 37 -2.98 -24.74 -10.01
N PHE A 38 -1.81 -25.09 -9.45
CA PHE A 38 -1.04 -24.18 -8.62
C PHE A 38 -0.64 -22.89 -9.36
N LEU A 39 -0.14 -22.99 -10.59
CA LEU A 39 0.23 -21.83 -11.39
C LEU A 39 -0.99 -20.95 -11.74
N PHE A 40 -2.15 -21.56 -12.00
CA PHE A 40 -3.39 -20.83 -12.24
C PHE A 40 -3.87 -20.07 -11.00
N LEU A 41 -3.78 -20.68 -9.80
CA LEU A 41 -4.10 -20.03 -8.54
C LEU A 41 -3.14 -18.87 -8.24
N LEU A 42 -1.84 -19.05 -8.51
CA LEU A 42 -0.83 -18.00 -8.37
C LEU A 42 -1.12 -16.81 -9.30
N LEU A 43 -1.46 -17.09 -10.57
CA LEU A 43 -1.85 -16.06 -11.52
C LEU A 43 -3.13 -15.34 -11.08
N GLY A 44 -4.14 -16.08 -10.62
CA GLY A 44 -5.38 -15.51 -10.09
C GLY A 44 -5.14 -14.60 -8.88
N PHE A 45 -4.26 -15.02 -7.97
CA PHE A 45 -3.83 -14.20 -6.83
C PHE A 45 -3.13 -12.92 -7.28
N PHE A 46 -2.18 -13.03 -8.21
CA PHE A 46 -1.48 -11.87 -8.74
C PHE A 46 -2.42 -10.88 -9.43
N LEU A 47 -3.37 -11.38 -10.24
CA LEU A 47 -4.39 -10.56 -10.87
C LEU A 47 -5.32 -9.91 -9.84
N LEU A 48 -5.67 -10.60 -8.75
CA LEU A 48 -6.45 -10.03 -7.65
C LEU A 48 -5.70 -8.88 -6.97
N LEU A 49 -4.39 -9.02 -6.73
CA LEU A 49 -3.57 -7.95 -6.18
C LEU A 49 -3.46 -6.76 -7.13
N LEU A 50 -3.27 -7.00 -8.43
CA LEU A 50 -3.28 -5.94 -9.43
C LEU A 50 -4.64 -5.25 -9.50
N PHE A 51 -5.74 -6.00 -9.47
CA PHE A 51 -7.09 -5.49 -9.46
C PHE A 51 -7.35 -4.66 -8.20
N TYR A 52 -6.97 -5.17 -7.02
CA TYR A 52 -7.05 -4.42 -5.77
C TYR A 52 -6.27 -3.10 -5.88
N ARG A 53 -5.00 -3.15 -6.33
CA ARG A 53 -4.17 -1.96 -6.48
C ARG A 53 -4.74 -0.95 -7.48
N TYR A 54 -5.30 -1.43 -8.58
CA TYR A 54 -5.98 -0.59 -9.56
C TYR A 54 -7.25 0.04 -8.98
N ARG A 55 -8.08 -0.76 -8.30
CA ARG A 55 -9.38 -0.35 -7.77
C ARG A 55 -9.27 0.59 -6.56
N PHE A 56 -8.21 0.42 -5.78
CA PHE A 56 -7.89 1.17 -4.56
C PHE A 56 -6.63 2.03 -4.72
N SER A 57 -6.29 2.45 -5.96
CA SER A 57 -5.30 3.49 -6.19
C SER A 57 -5.64 4.70 -5.33
N GLU A 58 -4.62 5.30 -4.69
CA GLU A 58 -4.79 6.49 -3.88
C GLU A 58 -5.57 7.55 -4.66
N LYS A 59 -6.72 7.94 -4.11
CA LYS A 59 -7.52 9.03 -4.60
C LYS A 59 -7.04 10.32 -3.94
N LEU A 60 -6.97 11.39 -4.70
CA LEU A 60 -6.70 12.70 -4.14
C LEU A 60 -8.01 13.28 -3.59
N TYR A 61 -8.08 13.48 -2.27
CA TYR A 61 -9.19 14.10 -1.54
C TYR A 61 -8.87 15.55 -1.25
N PHE A 62 -8.96 16.37 -2.29
CA PHE A 62 -8.91 17.84 -2.19
C PHE A 62 -10.24 18.43 -2.71
N PRO A 63 -10.59 19.67 -2.34
CA PRO A 63 -11.75 20.36 -2.88
C PRO A 63 -11.75 20.42 -4.41
N GLY A 64 -12.94 20.45 -5.01
CA GLY A 64 -13.09 20.51 -6.47
C GLY A 64 -12.37 21.69 -7.13
N SER A 65 -12.26 22.82 -6.41
CA SER A 65 -11.50 23.99 -6.87
C SER A 65 -9.99 23.75 -6.99
N VAL A 66 -9.44 22.77 -6.28
CA VAL A 66 -8.05 22.32 -6.42
C VAL A 66 -7.96 21.24 -7.49
N LEU A 67 -8.84 20.23 -7.43
CA LEU A 67 -8.79 19.07 -8.33
C LEU A 67 -9.12 19.40 -9.79
N GLN A 68 -9.78 20.52 -10.08
CA GLN A 68 -9.98 20.98 -11.46
C GLN A 68 -8.65 21.18 -12.22
N HIS A 69 -7.55 21.43 -11.50
CA HIS A 69 -6.21 21.64 -12.07
C HIS A 69 -5.42 20.34 -12.29
N LYS A 70 -6.04 19.18 -12.04
CA LYS A 70 -5.38 17.87 -12.01
C LYS A 70 -4.54 17.57 -13.26
N LYS A 71 -5.12 17.81 -14.44
CA LYS A 71 -4.47 17.51 -15.72
C LYS A 71 -3.15 18.26 -15.89
N ILE A 72 -3.12 19.54 -15.49
CA ILE A 72 -1.92 20.39 -15.63
C ILE A 72 -0.93 20.02 -14.53
N MET A 73 -1.37 19.88 -13.28
CA MET A 73 -0.51 19.50 -12.15
C MET A 73 0.22 18.18 -12.42
N GLU A 74 -0.49 17.12 -12.85
CA GLU A 74 0.14 15.82 -13.14
C GLU A 74 1.10 15.87 -14.34
N LYS A 75 0.79 16.69 -15.36
CA LYS A 75 1.67 16.90 -16.51
C LYS A 75 2.98 17.57 -16.08
N GLU A 76 2.91 18.68 -15.36
CA GLU A 76 4.10 19.43 -14.95
C GLU A 76 4.91 18.65 -13.88
N ALA A 77 4.23 18.02 -12.92
CA ALA A 77 4.90 17.13 -11.95
C ALA A 77 5.61 15.96 -12.65
N LYS A 78 5.00 15.36 -13.68
CA LYS A 78 5.66 14.31 -14.48
C LYS A 78 6.89 14.84 -15.23
N ALA A 79 6.79 16.02 -15.82
CA ALA A 79 7.89 16.63 -16.57
C ALA A 79 9.10 16.91 -15.65
N GLU A 80 8.85 17.26 -14.39
CA GLU A 80 9.90 17.58 -13.41
C GLU A 80 10.38 16.37 -12.59
N GLY A 81 9.76 15.19 -12.72
CA GLY A 81 10.10 14.00 -11.93
C GLY A 81 9.47 13.96 -10.53
N MET A 82 8.40 14.72 -10.31
CA MET A 82 7.78 15.00 -9.00
C MET A 82 6.42 14.28 -8.80
N LEU A 83 6.17 13.16 -9.49
CA LEU A 83 4.90 12.43 -9.35
C LEU A 83 4.67 11.88 -7.92
N SER A 84 5.74 11.51 -7.21
CA SER A 84 5.70 11.11 -5.80
C SER A 84 5.21 12.22 -4.86
N ASP A 85 5.38 13.47 -5.28
CA ASP A 85 5.13 14.66 -4.46
C ASP A 85 3.76 15.28 -4.75
N LEU A 86 2.93 14.66 -5.59
CA LEU A 86 1.58 15.15 -5.92
C LEU A 86 0.75 15.49 -4.68
N PRO A 87 0.68 14.66 -3.61
CA PRO A 87 -0.06 15.02 -2.41
C PRO A 87 0.40 16.33 -1.77
N VAL A 88 1.71 16.60 -1.77
CA VAL A 88 2.30 17.84 -1.25
C VAL A 88 1.98 19.02 -2.16
N LEU A 89 2.13 18.86 -3.48
CA LEU A 89 1.86 19.91 -4.46
C LEU A 89 0.39 20.37 -4.44
N TYR A 90 -0.56 19.44 -4.31
CA TYR A 90 -1.97 19.80 -4.11
C TYR A 90 -2.22 20.43 -2.74
N ALA A 91 -1.52 19.99 -1.69
CA ALA A 91 -1.60 20.62 -0.38
C ALA A 91 -1.09 22.07 -0.41
N ILE A 92 0.00 22.34 -1.13
CA ILE A 92 0.51 23.69 -1.40
C ILE A 92 -0.56 24.51 -2.11
N MET A 93 -1.09 24.06 -3.25
CA MET A 93 -2.16 24.78 -3.96
C MET A 93 -3.37 25.07 -3.07
N GLN A 94 -3.76 24.10 -2.24
CA GLN A 94 -4.86 24.24 -1.30
C GLN A 94 -4.59 25.33 -0.25
N VAL A 95 -3.38 25.36 0.31
CA VAL A 95 -2.99 26.35 1.33
C VAL A 95 -2.81 27.74 0.72
N GLU A 96 -2.24 27.82 -0.49
CA GLU A 96 -1.92 29.09 -1.16
C GLU A 96 -3.17 29.82 -1.67
N SER A 97 -4.05 29.11 -2.37
CA SER A 97 -5.19 29.75 -3.07
C SER A 97 -6.50 29.00 -2.94
N GLY A 98 -6.49 27.79 -2.37
CA GLY A 98 -7.61 26.86 -2.48
C GLY A 98 -7.95 26.49 -3.93
N GLY A 99 -7.02 26.68 -4.86
CA GLY A 99 -7.19 26.49 -6.31
C GLY A 99 -8.09 27.55 -6.99
N LYS A 100 -8.31 28.71 -6.35
CA LYS A 100 -9.27 29.73 -6.84
C LYS A 100 -8.65 30.91 -7.57
N LEU A 101 -7.37 31.22 -7.32
CA LEU A 101 -6.69 32.35 -7.95
C LEU A 101 -6.18 31.97 -9.34
N LYS A 102 -5.79 32.96 -10.16
CA LYS A 102 -5.05 32.67 -11.40
C LYS A 102 -3.68 32.10 -11.07
N ASP A 103 -2.94 32.77 -10.19
CA ASP A 103 -1.70 32.26 -9.60
C ASP A 103 -2.02 31.24 -8.50
N VAL A 104 -2.49 30.07 -8.91
CA VAL A 104 -3.01 28.99 -8.04
C VAL A 104 -2.00 28.45 -7.03
N MET A 105 -0.71 28.50 -7.35
CA MET A 105 0.40 28.07 -6.50
C MET A 105 1.08 29.25 -5.77
N GLN A 106 0.58 30.48 -5.94
CA GLN A 106 1.21 31.74 -5.47
C GLN A 106 2.72 31.79 -5.75
N SER A 107 3.11 31.40 -6.96
CA SER A 107 4.52 31.18 -7.30
C SER A 107 5.15 32.36 -8.04
N SER A 108 4.42 33.47 -8.26
CA SER A 108 4.95 34.68 -8.93
C SER A 108 6.19 35.24 -8.23
N GLU A 109 6.15 35.36 -6.91
CA GLU A 109 7.24 35.95 -6.11
C GLU A 109 8.53 35.12 -6.17
N SER A 110 8.43 33.80 -6.40
CA SER A 110 9.59 32.92 -6.60
C SER A 110 10.40 33.26 -7.86
N MET A 111 9.81 34.00 -8.79
CA MET A 111 10.46 34.55 -10.00
C MET A 111 10.85 36.02 -9.86
N GLY A 112 10.65 36.63 -8.69
CA GLY A 112 10.79 38.07 -8.50
C GLY A 112 9.69 38.90 -9.18
N LEU A 113 8.57 38.29 -9.54
CA LEU A 113 7.41 39.00 -10.10
C LEU A 113 6.50 39.52 -8.97
N PRO A 114 5.70 40.57 -9.23
CA PRO A 114 4.64 40.98 -8.31
C PRO A 114 3.68 39.84 -7.99
N VAL A 115 3.07 39.89 -6.80
CA VAL A 115 2.05 38.90 -6.39
C VAL A 115 0.91 38.79 -7.42
N ASN A 116 0.45 37.57 -7.69
CA ASN A 116 -0.62 37.27 -8.67
C ASN A 116 -0.32 37.66 -10.14
N SER A 117 0.94 37.65 -10.57
CA SER A 117 1.32 37.97 -11.95
C SER A 117 1.12 36.82 -12.94
N LEU A 118 1.28 35.58 -12.49
CA LEU A 118 1.22 34.40 -13.35
C LEU A 118 -0.22 33.95 -13.62
N ASP A 119 -0.46 33.44 -14.83
CA ASP A 119 -1.65 32.63 -15.11
C ASP A 119 -1.56 31.23 -14.46
N THR A 120 -2.62 30.45 -14.56
CA THR A 120 -2.73 29.14 -13.90
C THR A 120 -1.72 28.10 -14.38
N GLU A 121 -1.47 28.00 -15.69
CA GLU A 121 -0.51 27.01 -16.20
C GLU A 121 0.92 27.41 -15.81
N SER A 122 1.24 28.69 -15.95
CA SER A 122 2.54 29.25 -15.58
C SER A 122 2.80 29.16 -14.07
N SER A 123 1.77 29.38 -13.26
CA SER A 123 1.80 29.22 -11.80
C SER A 123 2.07 27.78 -11.39
N ILE A 124 1.36 26.80 -11.98
CA ILE A 124 1.61 25.38 -11.68
C ILE A 124 3.03 24.98 -12.09
N ARG A 125 3.44 25.33 -13.32
CA ARG A 125 4.79 25.01 -13.82
C ARG A 125 5.87 25.59 -12.90
N GLN A 126 5.77 26.86 -12.57
CA GLN A 126 6.74 27.53 -11.71
C GLN A 126 6.70 26.99 -10.28
N GLY A 127 5.52 26.77 -9.71
CA GLY A 127 5.36 26.20 -8.37
C GLY A 127 5.99 24.81 -8.23
N VAL A 128 5.78 23.93 -9.21
CA VAL A 128 6.42 22.60 -9.24
C VAL A 128 7.93 22.71 -9.34
N ARG A 129 8.44 23.54 -10.26
CA ARG A 129 9.88 23.76 -10.45
C ARG A 129 10.55 24.35 -9.21
N TYR A 130 9.88 25.31 -8.57
CA TYR A 130 10.38 25.95 -7.35
C TYR A 130 10.43 24.96 -6.18
N TYR A 131 9.37 24.19 -5.97
CA TYR A 131 9.34 23.14 -4.96
C TYR A 131 10.45 22.10 -5.15
N LYS A 132 10.69 21.68 -6.40
CA LYS A 132 11.82 20.78 -6.73
C LYS A 132 13.17 21.38 -6.34
N GLY A 133 13.44 22.63 -6.71
CA GLY A 133 14.71 23.28 -6.34
C GLY A 133 14.91 23.41 -4.83
N LEU A 134 13.83 23.61 -4.07
CA LEU A 134 13.87 23.58 -2.60
C LEU A 134 14.19 22.18 -2.06
N LYS A 135 13.62 21.14 -2.67
CA LYS A 135 13.85 19.75 -2.30
C LYS A 135 15.30 19.33 -2.55
N GLU A 136 15.84 19.64 -3.73
CA GLU A 136 17.24 19.39 -4.09
C GLU A 136 18.19 20.07 -3.09
N LYS A 137 17.95 21.35 -2.77
CA LYS A 137 18.75 22.07 -1.77
C LYS A 137 18.61 21.47 -0.36
N ALA A 138 17.43 21.03 0.03
CA ALA A 138 17.22 20.40 1.33
C ALA A 138 17.95 19.05 1.43
N GLU A 139 17.95 18.26 0.36
CA GLU A 139 18.72 17.01 0.25
C GLU A 139 20.23 17.27 0.41
N ASP A 140 20.78 18.26 -0.28
CA ASP A 140 22.18 18.68 -0.15
C ASP A 140 22.55 19.09 1.28
N LEU A 141 21.62 19.73 1.98
CA LEU A 141 21.80 20.18 3.36
C LEU A 141 21.48 19.10 4.41
N SER A 142 20.98 17.94 3.98
CA SER A 142 20.47 16.84 4.83
C SER A 142 19.32 17.27 5.75
N LEU A 143 18.38 18.04 5.20
CA LEU A 143 17.19 18.54 5.91
C LEU A 143 15.96 17.68 5.58
N ASP A 144 15.01 17.65 6.50
CA ASP A 144 13.77 16.88 6.33
C ASP A 144 12.75 17.57 5.39
N GLU A 145 11.71 16.83 5.01
CA GLU A 145 10.69 17.31 4.06
C GLU A 145 9.90 18.53 4.58
N ARG A 146 9.70 18.68 5.90
CA ARG A 146 8.99 19.84 6.45
C ARG A 146 9.80 21.12 6.27
N ALA A 147 11.13 21.02 6.23
CA ALA A 147 12.00 22.14 5.86
C ALA A 147 11.68 22.64 4.44
N VAL A 148 11.46 21.73 3.48
CA VAL A 148 11.06 22.05 2.10
C VAL A 148 9.69 22.74 2.10
N TRP A 149 8.71 22.18 2.82
CA TRP A 149 7.36 22.75 2.88
C TRP A 149 7.38 24.18 3.44
N GLN A 150 8.05 24.41 4.56
CA GLN A 150 8.15 25.75 5.14
C GLN A 150 8.93 26.71 4.23
N SER A 151 9.96 26.22 3.55
CA SER A 151 10.77 27.03 2.61
C SER A 151 10.02 27.38 1.33
N TYR A 152 8.95 26.68 0.97
CA TYR A 152 8.06 27.15 -0.10
C TYR A 152 7.45 28.51 0.25
N ASN A 153 7.10 28.70 1.53
CA ASN A 153 6.54 29.95 2.03
C ASN A 153 7.59 30.99 2.44
N TYR A 154 8.73 30.58 2.99
CA TYR A 154 9.80 31.48 3.47
C TYR A 154 10.92 31.73 2.49
N GLY A 155 10.95 30.98 1.40
CA GLY A 155 12.04 30.94 0.47
C GLY A 155 13.21 30.07 0.94
N SER A 156 14.13 29.84 0.00
CA SER A 156 15.28 28.94 0.16
C SER A 156 16.27 29.34 1.26
N GLY A 157 16.24 30.59 1.73
CA GLY A 157 17.07 31.05 2.83
C GLY A 157 16.69 30.43 4.18
N PHE A 158 15.47 29.91 4.33
CA PHE A 158 15.08 29.19 5.53
C PHE A 158 15.81 27.83 5.66
N LEU A 159 16.15 27.19 4.54
CA LEU A 159 16.96 25.96 4.54
C LEU A 159 18.36 26.23 5.13
N ASP A 160 19.00 27.33 4.74
CA ASP A 160 20.30 27.74 5.29
C ASP A 160 20.18 28.07 6.78
N TYR A 161 19.08 28.73 7.17
CA TYR A 161 18.79 29.02 8.57
C TYR A 161 18.71 27.73 9.39
N LEU A 162 17.95 26.72 8.95
CA LEU A 162 17.86 25.44 9.64
C LEU A 162 19.21 24.74 9.75
N LYS A 163 20.02 24.77 8.69
CA LYS A 163 21.37 24.19 8.72
C LYS A 163 22.23 24.77 9.85
N ASN A 164 22.12 26.08 10.08
CA ASN A 164 22.85 26.78 11.14
C ASN A 164 22.23 26.62 12.54
N HIS A 165 21.05 26.00 12.65
CA HIS A 165 20.30 25.81 13.89
C HIS A 165 19.99 24.33 14.20
N GLY A 166 20.89 23.43 13.80
CA GLY A 166 20.83 22.01 14.15
C GLY A 166 20.26 21.08 13.07
N GLY A 167 19.88 21.62 11.90
CA GLY A 167 19.59 20.84 10.69
C GLY A 167 18.25 20.09 10.66
N ALA A 168 17.40 20.24 11.67
CA ALA A 168 16.07 19.62 11.70
C ALA A 168 14.97 20.68 11.81
N TYR A 169 13.87 20.50 11.08
CA TYR A 169 12.72 21.39 11.20
C TYR A 169 12.10 21.29 12.60
N GLN A 170 11.81 22.45 13.18
CA GLN A 170 11.02 22.58 14.40
C GLN A 170 10.07 23.77 14.24
N ASP A 171 8.84 23.66 14.74
CA ASP A 171 7.85 24.74 14.67
C ASP A 171 8.40 26.05 15.28
N ARG A 172 9.19 25.93 16.36
CA ARG A 172 9.88 27.06 17.00
C ARG A 172 10.85 27.77 16.05
N LEU A 173 11.62 27.03 15.24
CA LEU A 173 12.57 27.65 14.31
C LEU A 173 11.84 28.41 13.18
N ALA A 174 10.65 27.94 12.77
CA ALA A 174 9.81 28.69 11.85
C ALA A 174 9.30 30.00 12.48
N GLU A 175 8.89 29.96 13.76
CA GLU A 175 8.49 31.15 14.50
C GLU A 175 9.65 32.13 14.70
N ASP A 176 10.81 31.65 15.14
CA ASP A 176 12.01 32.46 15.39
C ASP A 176 12.49 33.15 14.08
N PHE A 177 12.53 32.41 12.97
CA PHE A 177 12.84 33.00 11.66
C PHE A 177 11.86 34.10 11.26
N ALA A 178 10.55 33.87 11.43
CA ALA A 178 9.52 34.87 11.15
C ALA A 178 9.67 36.12 12.02
N LYS A 179 9.98 35.92 13.31
CA LYS A 179 10.18 36.97 14.29
C LYS A 179 11.38 37.84 13.94
N GLU A 180 12.52 37.21 13.60
CA GLU A 180 13.72 37.91 13.15
C GLU A 180 13.44 38.73 11.89
N LYS A 181 12.84 38.12 10.86
CA LYS A 181 12.54 38.79 9.59
C LYS A 181 11.52 39.92 9.69
N SER A 182 10.58 39.82 10.63
CA SER A 182 9.56 40.85 10.87
C SER A 182 9.98 41.93 11.85
N GLY A 183 11.16 41.81 12.49
CA GLY A 183 11.55 42.68 13.60
C GLY A 183 10.60 42.58 14.80
N GLY A 184 10.00 41.40 15.01
CA GLY A 184 9.04 41.13 16.08
C GLY A 184 7.61 41.65 15.84
N LYS A 185 7.32 42.22 14.67
CA LYS A 185 5.97 42.71 14.33
C LYS A 185 4.99 41.55 14.15
N ARG A 186 3.83 41.63 14.80
CA ARG A 186 2.77 40.61 14.75
C ARG A 186 1.57 41.13 13.96
N VAL A 187 0.85 40.20 13.31
CA VAL A 187 -0.43 40.47 12.65
C VAL A 187 -1.48 39.46 13.12
N PRO A 188 -2.76 39.86 13.21
CA PRO A 188 -3.85 38.94 13.52
C PRO A 188 -3.90 37.79 12.51
N TYR A 189 -4.08 36.56 13.01
CA TYR A 189 -4.21 35.36 12.18
C TYR A 189 -5.22 34.40 12.80
N ARG A 190 -6.47 34.47 12.31
CA ARG A 190 -7.64 33.73 12.85
C ARG A 190 -7.73 32.30 12.33
N ASN A 191 -6.60 31.62 12.17
CA ASN A 191 -6.58 30.19 11.87
C ASN A 191 -6.73 29.40 13.19
N PRO A 192 -7.52 28.30 13.23
CA PRO A 192 -7.69 27.50 14.44
C PRO A 192 -6.39 27.06 15.12
N ILE A 193 -5.34 26.74 14.34
CA ILE A 193 -4.03 26.36 14.88
C ILE A 193 -3.43 27.51 15.69
N ALA A 194 -3.41 28.72 15.11
CA ALA A 194 -2.86 29.89 15.77
C ALA A 194 -3.69 30.33 16.97
N ILE A 195 -5.03 30.25 16.87
CA ILE A 195 -5.92 30.58 17.99
C ILE A 195 -5.63 29.67 19.19
N ALA A 196 -5.52 28.37 18.95
CA ALA A 196 -5.25 27.39 20.00
C ALA A 196 -3.84 27.54 20.61
N GLU A 197 -2.85 27.92 19.82
CA GLU A 197 -1.45 27.96 20.24
C GLU A 197 -1.05 29.28 20.92
N ASN A 198 -1.47 30.40 20.36
CA ASN A 198 -0.93 31.71 20.75
C ASN A 198 -1.97 32.84 20.80
N GLY A 199 -3.27 32.50 20.75
CA GLY A 199 -4.36 33.47 20.76
C GLY A 199 -4.68 34.08 19.39
N GLY A 200 -4.09 33.56 18.31
CA GLY A 200 -4.47 33.89 16.94
C GLY A 200 -3.64 35.01 16.31
N TYR A 201 -2.32 34.90 16.38
CA TYR A 201 -1.40 35.78 15.66
C TYR A 201 -0.31 35.00 14.91
N ARG A 202 0.33 35.69 13.96
CA ARG A 202 1.63 35.28 13.39
C ARG A 202 2.55 36.49 13.29
N TYR A 203 3.86 36.25 13.18
CA TYR A 203 4.79 37.31 12.81
C TYR A 203 4.56 37.78 11.37
N GLN A 204 4.82 39.05 11.08
CA GLN A 204 4.57 39.71 9.79
C GLN A 204 5.62 39.33 8.73
N TYR A 205 5.89 38.03 8.59
CA TYR A 205 6.77 37.47 7.57
C TYR A 205 6.31 36.04 7.28
N GLY A 206 5.90 35.79 6.03
CA GLY A 206 5.25 34.55 5.59
C GLY A 206 4.24 33.99 6.60
N ASN A 207 4.24 32.68 6.84
CA ASN A 207 3.35 32.00 7.77
C ASN A 207 4.12 30.92 8.55
N MET A 208 4.35 31.17 9.85
CA MET A 208 5.09 30.25 10.74
C MET A 208 4.36 28.93 11.01
N PHE A 209 3.09 28.82 10.60
CA PHE A 209 2.28 27.61 10.69
C PHE A 209 2.26 26.81 9.38
N TYR A 210 2.99 27.23 8.33
CA TYR A 210 2.80 26.73 6.97
C TYR A 210 3.04 25.21 6.84
N ALA A 211 4.16 24.69 7.32
CA ALA A 211 4.41 23.25 7.25
C ALA A 211 3.34 22.42 7.99
N ARG A 212 2.74 22.96 9.06
CA ARG A 212 1.62 22.32 9.77
C ARG A 212 0.33 22.34 8.98
N LEU A 213 0.06 23.42 8.23
CA LEU A 213 -1.09 23.48 7.32
C LEU A 213 -0.95 22.48 6.18
N ILE A 214 0.25 22.33 5.61
CA ILE A 214 0.56 21.31 4.61
C ILE A 214 0.37 19.91 5.20
N ALA A 215 0.93 19.64 6.39
CA ALA A 215 0.78 18.37 7.08
C ALA A 215 -0.70 18.01 7.33
N GLN A 216 -1.51 18.96 7.80
CA GLN A 216 -2.95 18.75 8.00
C GLN A 216 -3.70 18.48 6.69
N SER A 217 -3.31 19.14 5.61
CA SER A 217 -3.91 18.95 4.28
C SER A 217 -3.59 17.55 3.73
N ILE A 218 -2.34 17.09 3.87
CA ILE A 218 -1.91 15.75 3.48
C ILE A 218 -2.59 14.69 4.36
N GLU A 219 -2.71 14.92 5.67
CA GLU A 219 -3.37 13.97 6.56
C GLU A 219 -4.85 13.81 6.22
N LYS A 220 -5.57 14.91 5.95
CA LYS A 220 -6.96 14.82 5.44
C LYS A 220 -7.05 14.05 4.13
N ASN A 221 -6.08 14.21 3.24
CA ASN A 221 -6.01 13.43 2.02
C ASN A 221 -5.78 11.93 2.28
N ARG A 222 -4.95 11.58 3.26
CA ARG A 222 -4.75 10.19 3.71
C ARG A 222 -5.98 9.61 4.39
N GLU A 223 -6.64 10.38 5.25
CA GLU A 223 -7.89 10.00 5.91
C GLU A 223 -9.00 9.70 4.89
N GLY A 224 -9.13 10.53 3.85
CA GLY A 224 -10.06 10.22 2.75
C GLY A 224 -9.75 8.89 2.06
N ASN A 225 -8.47 8.51 1.96
CA ASN A 225 -8.06 7.22 1.40
C ASN A 225 -8.19 6.04 2.37
N ARG A 226 -8.39 6.31 3.66
CA ARG A 226 -8.45 5.27 4.67
C ARG A 226 -9.68 4.41 4.43
N VAL A 227 -9.45 3.16 4.05
CA VAL A 227 -10.50 2.16 3.95
C VAL A 227 -10.75 1.64 5.36
N GLU A 228 -11.77 2.15 6.02
CA GLU A 228 -12.20 1.60 7.31
C GLU A 228 -12.99 0.31 7.12
N PHE A 229 -12.73 -0.68 7.98
CA PHE A 229 -13.55 -1.88 8.00
C PHE A 229 -14.91 -1.57 8.63
N SER A 230 -15.98 -1.77 7.85
CA SER A 230 -17.33 -1.77 8.39
C SER A 230 -17.52 -2.89 9.42
N ILE A 231 -18.61 -2.81 10.19
CA ILE A 231 -18.90 -3.81 11.22
C ILE A 231 -19.05 -5.22 10.62
N VAL A 232 -19.62 -5.31 9.42
CA VAL A 232 -19.76 -6.57 8.67
C VAL A 232 -18.39 -7.16 8.34
N ASN A 233 -17.46 -6.33 7.83
CA ASN A 233 -16.09 -6.76 7.55
C ASN A 233 -15.42 -7.31 8.82
N LYS A 234 -15.51 -6.58 9.93
CA LYS A 234 -14.92 -7.01 11.20
C LYS A 234 -15.50 -8.34 11.68
N ILE A 235 -16.81 -8.54 11.58
CA ILE A 235 -17.46 -9.79 11.97
C ILE A 235 -16.97 -10.96 11.11
N LEU A 236 -17.00 -10.83 9.77
CA LEU A 236 -16.60 -11.90 8.85
C LEU A 236 -15.10 -12.23 8.96
N MET A 237 -14.25 -11.21 9.08
CA MET A 237 -12.81 -11.37 9.24
C MET A 237 -12.46 -12.00 10.58
N THR A 238 -13.17 -11.62 11.66
CA THR A 238 -13.00 -12.25 12.97
C THR A 238 -13.44 -13.71 12.94
N ALA A 239 -14.60 -14.01 12.35
CA ALA A 239 -15.07 -15.38 12.18
C ALA A 239 -14.08 -16.23 11.37
N SER A 240 -13.48 -15.67 10.31
CA SER A 240 -12.42 -16.33 9.53
C SER A 240 -11.17 -16.57 10.37
N GLY A 241 -10.71 -15.57 11.12
CA GLY A 241 -9.55 -15.71 12.00
C GLY A 241 -9.75 -16.79 13.08
N VAL A 242 -10.91 -16.77 13.74
CA VAL A 242 -11.30 -17.76 14.75
C VAL A 242 -11.44 -19.16 14.15
N LEU A 243 -12.01 -19.30 12.95
CA LEU A 243 -12.07 -20.58 12.24
C LEU A 243 -10.66 -21.18 12.05
N PHE A 244 -9.69 -20.37 11.63
CA PHE A 244 -8.32 -20.84 11.40
C PHE A 244 -7.56 -21.16 12.69
N LEU A 245 -7.84 -20.44 13.78
CA LEU A 245 -7.39 -20.80 15.12
C LEU A 245 -8.02 -22.11 15.62
N TYR A 246 -9.30 -22.35 15.32
CA TYR A 246 -9.97 -23.61 15.62
C TYR A 246 -9.38 -24.78 14.81
N ILE A 247 -9.05 -24.57 13.53
CA ILE A 247 -8.34 -25.57 12.72
C ILE A 247 -6.97 -25.87 13.33
N MET A 248 -6.21 -24.85 13.74
CA MET A 248 -4.96 -25.04 14.48
C MET A 248 -5.16 -25.87 15.76
N LEU A 249 -6.22 -25.60 16.54
CA LEU A 249 -6.52 -26.35 17.75
C LEU A 249 -6.68 -27.85 17.43
N LEU A 250 -7.46 -28.19 16.40
CA LEU A 250 -7.67 -29.59 15.98
C LEU A 250 -6.41 -30.24 15.41
N GLU A 251 -5.68 -29.54 14.54
CA GLU A 251 -4.52 -30.10 13.82
C GLU A 251 -3.26 -30.17 14.69
N THR A 252 -3.04 -29.20 15.57
CA THR A 252 -1.81 -29.08 16.37
C THR A 252 -1.92 -29.61 17.79
N PHE A 253 -3.00 -29.28 18.48
CA PHE A 253 -3.11 -29.56 19.91
C PHE A 253 -3.99 -30.77 20.20
N MET A 254 -4.96 -31.05 19.34
CA MET A 254 -5.92 -32.15 19.49
C MET A 254 -5.85 -33.14 18.32
N THR A 255 -4.66 -33.33 17.73
CA THR A 255 -4.44 -34.03 16.46
C THR A 255 -5.05 -35.44 16.42
N ASP A 256 -5.05 -36.18 17.54
CA ASP A 256 -5.58 -37.54 17.65
C ASP A 256 -6.86 -37.64 18.49
N SER A 257 -7.65 -36.58 18.52
CA SER A 257 -8.98 -36.55 19.17
C SER A 257 -10.10 -37.11 18.27
N GLU A 258 -11.21 -37.52 18.88
CA GLU A 258 -12.43 -37.92 18.14
C GLU A 258 -13.01 -36.78 17.30
N SER A 259 -12.89 -35.54 17.77
CA SER A 259 -13.31 -34.35 17.03
C SER A 259 -12.52 -34.19 15.74
N THR A 260 -11.19 -34.33 15.80
CA THR A 260 -10.32 -34.28 14.62
C THR A 260 -10.63 -35.45 13.68
N ALA A 261 -10.76 -36.67 14.21
CA ALA A 261 -11.17 -37.84 13.44
C ALA A 261 -12.46 -37.61 12.65
N ARG A 262 -13.48 -37.02 13.28
CA ARG A 262 -14.78 -36.69 12.65
C ARG A 262 -14.65 -35.61 11.56
N VAL A 263 -13.88 -34.56 11.81
CA VAL A 263 -13.70 -33.44 10.86
C VAL A 263 -12.94 -33.88 9.61
N PHE A 264 -11.87 -34.66 9.80
CA PHE A 264 -11.00 -35.15 8.72
C PHE A 264 -11.47 -36.47 8.11
N LYS A 265 -12.53 -37.11 8.65
CA LYS A 265 -13.06 -38.42 8.23
C LYS A 265 -12.00 -39.52 8.27
N MET A 266 -11.19 -39.55 9.32
CA MET A 266 -10.12 -40.53 9.55
C MET A 266 -10.33 -41.23 10.89
N THR A 267 -9.70 -42.39 11.12
CA THR A 267 -9.75 -43.01 12.45
C THR A 267 -8.74 -42.36 13.39
N VAL A 268 -9.02 -42.37 14.70
CA VAL A 268 -8.06 -41.93 15.73
C VAL A 268 -6.73 -42.70 15.62
N ARG A 269 -6.80 -43.99 15.24
CA ARG A 269 -5.61 -44.83 15.02
C ARG A 269 -4.72 -44.27 13.91
N ASP A 270 -5.30 -43.80 12.81
CA ASP A 270 -4.53 -43.22 11.71
C ASP A 270 -3.83 -41.92 12.14
N LEU A 271 -4.55 -41.08 12.90
CA LEU A 271 -4.05 -39.80 13.42
C LEU A 271 -2.91 -39.93 14.43
N ARG A 272 -2.81 -41.08 15.12
CA ARG A 272 -1.67 -41.42 16.00
C ARG A 272 -0.40 -41.81 15.23
N GLY A 273 -0.49 -42.04 13.93
CA GLY A 273 0.67 -42.30 13.10
C GLY A 273 1.66 -41.13 13.15
N LYS A 274 2.90 -41.39 13.61
CA LYS A 274 3.93 -40.35 13.87
C LYS A 274 4.09 -39.33 12.74
N ASN A 275 4.16 -39.81 11.50
CA ASN A 275 4.37 -38.95 10.33
C ASN A 275 3.15 -38.04 10.05
N LEU A 276 1.95 -38.62 10.03
CA LEU A 276 0.71 -37.85 9.81
C LEU A 276 0.47 -36.85 10.95
N ASN A 277 0.70 -37.28 12.20
CA ASN A 277 0.56 -36.43 13.37
C ASN A 277 1.48 -35.21 13.30
N THR A 278 2.74 -35.42 12.94
CA THR A 278 3.72 -34.33 12.79
C THR A 278 3.35 -33.38 11.64
N LEU A 279 2.88 -33.92 10.51
CA LEU A 279 2.43 -33.12 9.37
C LEU A 279 1.24 -32.23 9.72
N LEU A 280 0.21 -32.80 10.36
CA LEU A 280 -0.96 -32.04 10.81
C LEU A 280 -0.55 -30.97 11.82
N LYS A 281 0.31 -31.30 12.79
CA LYS A 281 0.79 -30.33 13.77
C LYS A 281 1.44 -29.11 13.15
N ASN A 282 2.30 -29.34 12.16
CA ASN A 282 2.95 -28.26 11.43
C ASN A 282 1.92 -27.46 10.62
N GLN A 283 1.02 -28.13 9.90
CA GLN A 283 -0.04 -27.47 9.12
C GLN A 283 -0.93 -26.58 9.99
N GLY A 284 -1.30 -27.05 11.18
CA GLY A 284 -2.11 -26.31 12.13
C GLY A 284 -1.43 -25.03 12.61
N ILE A 285 -0.12 -25.05 12.86
CA ILE A 285 0.63 -23.83 13.24
C ILE A 285 0.56 -22.78 12.12
N TYR A 286 0.75 -23.16 10.85
CA TYR A 286 0.60 -22.22 9.74
C TYR A 286 -0.82 -21.63 9.65
N ASN A 287 -1.84 -22.48 9.80
CA ASN A 287 -3.23 -22.03 9.84
C ASN A 287 -3.48 -21.03 10.99
N GLY A 288 -2.95 -21.32 12.17
CA GLY A 288 -3.06 -20.43 13.32
C GLY A 288 -2.39 -19.08 13.11
N LEU A 289 -1.18 -19.06 12.54
CA LEU A 289 -0.46 -17.82 12.21
C LEU A 289 -1.23 -16.97 11.19
N LEU A 290 -1.86 -17.59 10.19
CA LEU A 290 -2.76 -16.88 9.27
C LEU A 290 -3.96 -16.27 10.01
N GLY A 291 -4.56 -17.02 10.94
CA GLY A 291 -5.65 -16.50 11.79
C GLY A 291 -5.22 -15.30 12.63
N ILE A 292 -4.05 -15.36 13.27
CA ILE A 292 -3.48 -14.25 14.06
C ILE A 292 -3.18 -13.04 13.17
N ALA A 293 -2.54 -13.25 12.02
CA ALA A 293 -2.21 -12.17 11.08
C ALA A 293 -3.48 -11.44 10.59
N LEU A 294 -4.56 -12.17 10.34
CA LEU A 294 -5.86 -11.58 9.97
C LEU A 294 -6.45 -10.75 11.10
N LEU A 295 -6.45 -11.26 12.33
CA LEU A 295 -6.95 -10.52 13.50
C LEU A 295 -6.13 -9.26 13.76
N TYR A 296 -4.80 -9.34 13.65
CA TYR A 296 -3.93 -8.17 13.71
C TYR A 296 -4.25 -7.14 12.62
N GLY A 297 -4.40 -7.59 11.37
CA GLY A 297 -4.81 -6.74 10.25
C GLY A 297 -6.17 -6.09 10.48
N THR A 298 -7.09 -6.77 11.15
CA THR A 298 -8.45 -6.28 11.45
C THR A 298 -8.44 -5.18 12.53
N TYR A 299 -7.66 -5.36 13.61
CA TYR A 299 -7.83 -4.59 14.84
C TYR A 299 -6.72 -3.58 15.17
N ARG A 300 -5.59 -3.58 14.44
CA ARG A 300 -4.59 -2.51 14.63
C ARG A 300 -5.20 -1.12 14.35
N PRO A 301 -4.69 -0.03 14.94
CA PRO A 301 -5.12 1.33 14.61
C PRO A 301 -5.09 1.57 13.09
N GLY A 302 -6.23 1.95 12.54
CA GLY A 302 -6.45 2.15 11.10
C GLY A 302 -6.75 0.92 10.27
N GLY A 303 -6.69 -0.27 10.84
CA GLY A 303 -6.75 -1.52 10.09
C GLY A 303 -5.60 -1.66 9.10
N ASN A 304 -5.45 -2.84 8.53
CA ASN A 304 -4.57 -3.07 7.39
C ASN A 304 -5.32 -3.87 6.33
N MET A 305 -5.95 -3.13 5.42
CA MET A 305 -6.73 -3.68 4.30
C MET A 305 -5.88 -4.60 3.42
N GLU A 306 -4.67 -4.19 3.08
CA GLU A 306 -3.78 -4.95 2.20
C GLU A 306 -3.38 -6.29 2.82
N LEU A 307 -2.92 -6.27 4.09
CA LEU A 307 -2.62 -7.49 4.84
C LEU A 307 -3.84 -8.41 4.91
N SER A 308 -5.02 -7.84 5.19
CA SER A 308 -6.26 -8.60 5.31
C SER A 308 -6.66 -9.27 3.99
N VAL A 309 -6.59 -8.54 2.88
CA VAL A 309 -6.85 -9.08 1.53
C VAL A 309 -5.85 -10.19 1.19
N VAL A 310 -4.55 -9.99 1.47
CA VAL A 310 -3.51 -11.00 1.23
C VAL A 310 -3.78 -12.27 2.04
N VAL A 311 -3.98 -12.15 3.36
CA VAL A 311 -4.19 -13.29 4.26
C VAL A 311 -5.46 -14.06 3.89
N LEU A 312 -6.58 -13.37 3.69
CA LEU A 312 -7.84 -14.01 3.29
C LEU A 312 -7.71 -14.71 1.92
N SER A 313 -6.98 -14.11 0.99
CA SER A 313 -6.71 -14.73 -0.31
C SER A 313 -5.87 -16.00 -0.16
N MET A 314 -4.84 -15.99 0.67
CA MET A 314 -4.05 -17.19 0.95
C MET A 314 -4.92 -18.29 1.57
N MET A 315 -5.72 -17.97 2.58
CA MET A 315 -6.69 -18.89 3.20
C MET A 315 -7.62 -19.51 2.15
N PHE A 316 -8.21 -18.69 1.29
CA PHE A 316 -9.13 -19.14 0.25
C PHE A 316 -8.43 -20.01 -0.81
N LEU A 317 -7.26 -19.61 -1.29
CA LEU A 317 -6.53 -20.33 -2.34
C LEU A 317 -6.03 -21.70 -1.86
N VAL A 318 -5.58 -21.80 -0.60
CA VAL A 318 -5.23 -23.09 0.02
C VAL A 318 -6.47 -23.98 0.10
N ALA A 319 -7.63 -23.45 0.49
CA ALA A 319 -8.87 -24.21 0.51
C ALA A 319 -9.34 -24.65 -0.89
N VAL A 320 -9.17 -23.82 -1.92
CA VAL A 320 -9.44 -24.17 -3.32
C VAL A 320 -8.52 -25.31 -3.78
N TYR A 321 -7.22 -25.21 -3.51
CA TYR A 321 -6.27 -26.28 -3.82
C TYR A 321 -6.59 -27.58 -3.08
N GLY A 322 -6.94 -27.50 -1.79
CA GLY A 322 -7.42 -28.64 -1.00
C GLY A 322 -8.70 -29.25 -1.55
N GLY A 323 -9.63 -28.43 -2.03
CA GLY A 323 -10.88 -28.85 -2.67
C GLY A 323 -10.66 -29.63 -3.98
N PHE A 324 -9.64 -29.27 -4.77
CA PHE A 324 -9.26 -29.99 -5.98
C PHE A 324 -8.43 -31.25 -5.71
N SER A 325 -7.54 -31.19 -4.72
CA SER A 325 -6.55 -32.25 -4.47
C SER A 325 -7.01 -33.34 -3.50
N SER A 326 -7.93 -33.03 -2.58
CA SER A 326 -8.25 -33.89 -1.43
C SER A 326 -9.76 -34.13 -1.26
N ASP A 327 -10.53 -33.14 -0.78
CA ASP A 327 -11.99 -33.26 -0.55
C ASP A 327 -12.68 -31.95 -0.89
N LYS A 328 -13.69 -31.98 -1.77
CA LYS A 328 -14.45 -30.79 -2.21
C LYS A 328 -15.06 -30.00 -1.05
N SER A 329 -15.36 -30.65 0.09
CA SER A 329 -15.90 -30.00 1.28
C SER A 329 -14.91 -29.06 1.97
N ILE A 330 -13.61 -29.16 1.69
CA ILE A 330 -12.58 -28.22 2.18
C ILE A 330 -12.88 -26.80 1.68
N LEU A 331 -13.31 -26.65 0.42
CA LEU A 331 -13.65 -25.35 -0.15
C LEU A 331 -14.75 -24.66 0.65
N LEU A 332 -15.77 -25.41 1.08
CA LEU A 332 -16.86 -24.87 1.89
C LEU A 332 -16.44 -24.62 3.34
N LYS A 333 -15.80 -25.61 3.98
CA LYS A 333 -15.48 -25.59 5.42
C LYS A 333 -14.36 -24.64 5.79
N GLN A 334 -13.33 -24.54 4.94
CA GLN A 334 -12.15 -23.71 5.18
C GLN A 334 -12.15 -22.44 4.32
N GLY A 335 -12.66 -22.53 3.09
CA GLY A 335 -12.65 -21.40 2.13
C GLY A 335 -13.89 -20.50 2.19
N GLY A 336 -15.02 -20.97 2.72
CA GLY A 336 -16.29 -20.24 2.69
C GLY A 336 -16.24 -18.88 3.41
N LEU A 337 -15.82 -18.87 4.68
CA LEU A 337 -15.71 -17.63 5.47
C LEU A 337 -14.64 -16.66 4.91
N PRO A 338 -13.42 -17.12 4.54
CA PRO A 338 -12.45 -16.26 3.87
C PRO A 338 -12.96 -15.65 2.56
N PHE A 339 -13.69 -16.42 1.76
CA PHE A 339 -14.30 -15.93 0.52
C PHE A 339 -15.35 -14.84 0.79
N LEU A 340 -16.26 -15.07 1.74
CA LEU A 340 -17.27 -14.08 2.11
C LEU A 340 -16.63 -12.80 2.68
N SER A 341 -15.56 -12.94 3.45
CA SER A 341 -14.77 -11.81 3.95
C SER A 341 -14.11 -11.03 2.83
N LEU A 342 -13.49 -11.69 1.84
CA LEU A 342 -12.96 -11.01 0.66
C LEU A 342 -14.07 -10.28 -0.08
N LEU A 343 -15.19 -10.94 -0.33
CA LEU A 343 -16.31 -10.35 -1.05
C LEU A 343 -16.84 -9.09 -0.35
N SER A 344 -16.98 -9.12 0.98
CA SER A 344 -17.44 -7.94 1.75
C SER A 344 -16.48 -6.76 1.65
N LEU A 345 -15.18 -7.02 1.63
CA LEU A 345 -14.13 -6.01 1.46
C LEU A 345 -14.19 -5.30 0.08
N PHE A 346 -14.60 -6.00 -0.97
CA PHE A 346 -14.74 -5.41 -2.31
C PHE A 346 -16.09 -4.70 -2.54
N LEU A 347 -17.15 -5.13 -1.85
CA LEU A 347 -18.50 -4.58 -2.02
C LEU A 347 -18.76 -3.28 -1.24
N ARG A 348 -17.89 -2.89 -0.29
CA ARG A 348 -17.99 -1.63 0.49
C ARG A 348 -19.38 -1.40 1.13
N TRP A 349 -19.85 -2.38 1.90
CA TRP A 349 -21.04 -2.25 2.76
C TRP A 349 -20.81 -1.29 3.92
#